data_AF-A0A960INQ5-F1
#
_entry.id   AF-A0A960INQ5-F1
#
_cell.length_a   1.000
_cell.length_b   1.000
_cell.length_c   1.000
_cell.angle_alpha   90.00
_cell.angle_beta   90.00
_cell.angle_gamma   90.00
#
_symmetry.space_group_name_H-M   'P 1'
#
loop_
_entity.id
_entity.type
_entity.pdbx_description
1 polymer ?
#
loop_
_entity_poly.entity_id
_entity_poly.type
_entity_poly.pdbx_seq_one_letter_code
_entity_poly.pdbx_strand_id
1 'polypeptide(L)'
;NFADFCNDCGNCDVFCPEDGGPYALKPRFFATAEAWRADAPRDGFHVERRGEGFVVHGRFEGRDFRAEVGGGAALYEGDGFRLRFDAADPVATLSGDAEGEVDLTYFRLMAALARALLAPSEVNYVNSL
;
A
#
# COMPACT_ATOMS: atom_id res chain seq x y z
N ASN A 1 9.82 -6.60 -2.75
CA ASN A 1 10.48 -7.44 -1.73
C ASN A 1 9.40 -7.93 -0.77
N PHE A 2 9.25 -9.23 -0.52
CA PHE A 2 8.31 -9.74 0.49
C PHE A 2 9.06 -9.89 1.82
N ALA A 3 8.74 -9.03 2.79
CA ALA A 3 9.53 -8.80 3.99
C ALA A 3 9.72 -10.07 4.82
N ASP A 4 8.67 -10.87 4.92
CA ASP A 4 8.63 -12.08 5.74
C ASP A 4 9.66 -13.15 5.31
N PHE A 5 10.21 -13.05 4.10
CA PHE A 5 11.29 -13.93 3.62
C PHE A 5 12.66 -13.25 3.53
N CYS A 6 12.73 -11.94 3.78
CA CYS A 6 13.98 -11.19 3.73
C CYS A 6 14.69 -11.26 5.08
N ASN A 7 16.02 -11.47 5.05
CA ASN A 7 16.87 -11.49 6.25
C ASN A 7 17.92 -10.36 6.25
N ASP A 8 17.71 -9.33 5.43
CA ASP A 8 18.62 -8.18 5.29
C ASP A 8 20.09 -8.55 4.99
N CYS A 9 20.35 -9.69 4.33
CA CYS A 9 21.72 -10.14 4.04
C CYS A 9 22.48 -9.31 2.99
N GLY A 10 21.83 -8.36 2.30
CA GLY A 10 22.47 -7.48 1.33
C GLY A 10 22.85 -8.12 -0.02
N ASN A 11 22.64 -9.42 -0.19
CA ASN A 11 23.01 -10.12 -1.43
C ASN A 11 22.36 -9.53 -2.70
N CYS A 12 21.15 -8.95 -2.56
CA CYS A 12 20.46 -8.29 -3.69
C CYS A 12 21.10 -6.97 -4.14
N ASP A 13 21.95 -6.34 -3.32
CA ASP A 13 22.67 -5.11 -3.67
C ASP A 13 23.72 -5.39 -4.75
N VAL A 14 24.47 -6.49 -4.59
CA VAL A 14 25.54 -6.92 -5.50
C VAL A 14 25.04 -7.16 -6.93
N PHE A 15 23.79 -7.63 -7.07
CA PHE A 15 23.21 -7.94 -8.39
C PHE A 15 22.27 -6.84 -8.91
N CYS A 16 22.07 -5.76 -8.17
CA CYS A 16 21.12 -4.74 -8.59
C CYS A 16 21.67 -3.97 -9.81
N PRO A 17 20.92 -3.87 -10.91
CA PRO A 17 21.31 -3.02 -12.04
C PRO A 17 21.07 -1.53 -11.77
N GLU A 18 20.36 -1.21 -10.68
CA GLU A 18 20.07 0.15 -10.21
C GLU A 18 20.97 0.48 -9.00
N ASP A 19 21.17 1.76 -8.72
CA ASP A 19 21.96 2.18 -7.56
C ASP A 19 21.24 1.85 -6.25
N GLY A 20 21.88 0.98 -5.46
CA GLY A 20 21.53 0.64 -4.09
C GLY A 20 20.65 -0.61 -3.92
N GLY A 21 20.73 -1.18 -2.71
CA GLY A 21 20.16 -2.49 -2.43
C GLY A 21 18.64 -2.53 -2.37
N PRO A 22 17.97 -3.44 -3.12
CA PRO A 22 16.53 -3.66 -3.02
C PRO A 22 16.01 -3.99 -1.62
N TYR A 23 16.85 -4.55 -0.74
CA TYR A 23 16.49 -4.80 0.65
C TYR A 23 16.31 -3.52 1.47
N ALA A 24 17.03 -2.45 1.12
CA ALA A 24 17.03 -1.19 1.84
C ALA A 24 16.13 -0.13 1.18
N LEU A 25 16.18 -0.01 -0.15
CA LEU A 25 15.54 1.10 -0.88
C LEU A 25 14.14 0.79 -1.40
N LYS A 26 13.87 -0.45 -1.80
CA LYS A 26 12.58 -0.78 -2.43
C LYS A 26 11.51 -1.02 -1.36
N PRO A 27 10.29 -0.50 -1.55
CA PRO A 27 9.18 -0.78 -0.64
C PRO A 27 8.93 -2.28 -0.48
N ARG A 28 8.55 -2.66 0.74
CA ARG A 28 8.33 -4.06 1.12
C ARG A 28 6.84 -4.41 1.14
N PHE A 29 6.51 -5.68 0.93
CA PHE A 29 5.19 -6.23 1.17
C PHE A 29 5.23 -7.11 2.42
N PHE A 30 4.20 -7.03 3.25
CA PHE A 30 4.12 -7.75 4.52
C PHE A 30 2.88 -8.65 4.57
N ALA A 31 3.05 -9.86 5.13
CA ALA A 31 1.95 -10.79 5.34
C ALA A 31 0.92 -10.28 6.36
N THR A 32 1.34 -9.46 7.34
CA THR A 32 0.48 -8.96 8.42
C THR A 32 0.63 -7.46 8.62
N ALA A 33 -0.45 -6.83 9.09
CA ALA A 33 -0.44 -5.42 9.46
C ALA A 33 0.50 -5.15 10.65
N GLU A 34 0.65 -6.12 11.57
CA GLU A 34 1.57 -6.05 12.70
C GLU A 34 3.02 -5.95 12.24
N ALA A 35 3.44 -6.81 11.31
CA ALA A 35 4.80 -6.79 10.76
C ALA A 35 5.08 -5.48 10.00
N TRP A 36 4.12 -5.01 9.20
CA TRP A 36 4.23 -3.73 8.50
C TRP A 36 4.40 -2.52 9.46
N ARG A 37 3.68 -2.52 10.59
CA ARG A 37 3.85 -1.49 11.64
C ARG A 37 5.21 -1.58 12.31
N ALA A 38 5.69 -2.79 12.60
CA ALA A 38 6.96 -3.02 13.27
C ALA A 38 8.18 -2.60 12.42
N ASP A 39 8.05 -2.58 11.09
CA ASP A 39 9.13 -2.22 10.16
C ASP A 39 9.31 -0.69 9.97
N ALA A 40 8.50 0.13 10.64
CA ALA A 40 8.64 1.58 10.60
C ALA A 40 10.07 2.01 11.01
N PRO A 41 10.66 3.03 10.35
CA PRO A 41 10.03 3.96 9.42
C PRO A 41 10.09 3.53 7.93
N ARG A 42 10.46 2.28 7.61
CA ARG A 42 10.63 1.85 6.21
C ARG A 42 9.32 1.78 5.45
N ASP A 43 9.37 2.22 4.20
CA ASP A 43 8.24 2.19 3.28
C ASP A 43 7.83 0.76 2.93
N GLY A 44 6.52 0.58 2.77
CA GLY A 44 5.97 -0.72 2.44
C GLY A 44 4.46 -0.80 2.58
N PHE A 45 3.94 -1.99 2.28
CA PHE A 45 2.53 -2.24 2.08
C PHE A 45 2.09 -3.51 2.78
N HIS A 46 0.92 -3.45 3.40
CA HIS A 46 0.12 -4.62 3.75
C HIS A 46 -1.22 -4.52 3.02
N VAL A 47 -1.62 -5.61 2.34
CA VAL A 47 -2.80 -5.65 1.47
C VAL A 47 -3.69 -6.80 1.91
N GLU A 48 -4.96 -6.50 2.15
CA GLU A 48 -5.96 -7.48 2.56
C GLU A 48 -7.16 -7.47 1.60
N ARG A 49 -7.66 -8.65 1.23
CA ARG A 49 -8.95 -8.77 0.54
C ARG A 49 -10.09 -8.56 1.53
N ARG A 50 -11.12 -7.81 1.14
CA ARG A 50 -12.34 -7.56 1.94
C ARG A 50 -13.57 -7.71 1.05
N GLY A 51 -14.21 -8.89 1.07
CA GLY A 51 -15.30 -9.19 0.15
C GLY A 51 -14.86 -9.06 -1.31
N GLU A 52 -15.59 -8.28 -2.11
CA GLU A 52 -15.21 -7.93 -3.49
C GLU A 52 -14.18 -6.79 -3.57
N GLY A 53 -13.83 -6.18 -2.44
CA GLY A 53 -12.89 -5.08 -2.32
C GLY A 53 -11.57 -5.46 -1.64
N PHE A 54 -10.84 -4.43 -1.20
CA PHE A 54 -9.57 -4.58 -0.51
C PHE A 54 -9.28 -3.41 0.43
N VAL A 55 -8.40 -3.65 1.39
CA VAL A 55 -7.79 -2.65 2.26
C VAL A 55 -6.28 -2.68 2.04
N VAL A 56 -5.66 -1.51 1.96
CA VAL A 56 -4.22 -1.32 1.87
C VAL A 56 -3.78 -0.42 3.00
N HIS A 57 -2.78 -0.88 3.75
CA HIS A 57 -1.95 -0.05 4.59
C HIS A 57 -0.67 0.24 3.82
N GLY A 58 -0.34 1.51 3.60
CA GLY A 58 0.84 1.93 2.86
C GLY A 58 1.65 2.94 3.64
N ARG A 59 2.98 2.84 3.58
CA ARG A 59 3.91 3.85 4.07
C ARG A 59 4.70 4.41 2.90
N PHE A 60 4.66 5.72 2.72
CA PHE A 60 5.40 6.45 1.70
C PHE A 60 6.18 7.57 2.37
N GLU A 61 7.48 7.62 2.14
CA GLU A 61 8.37 8.63 2.73
C GLU A 61 8.22 8.70 4.26
N GLY A 62 8.01 7.55 4.91
CA GLY A 62 7.79 7.46 6.35
C GLY A 62 6.39 7.86 6.85
N ARG A 63 5.46 8.23 5.96
CA ARG A 63 4.09 8.64 6.29
C ARG A 63 3.10 7.51 6.03
N ASP A 64 2.22 7.27 7.00
CA ASP A 64 1.24 6.18 6.96
C ASP A 64 -0.07 6.62 6.31
N PHE A 65 -0.59 5.74 5.44
CA PHE A 65 -1.84 5.91 4.75
C PHE A 65 -2.64 4.61 4.78
N ARG A 66 -3.96 4.73 4.72
CA ARG A 66 -4.88 3.60 4.58
C ARG A 66 -5.87 3.87 3.45
N ALA A 67 -6.04 2.91 2.56
CA ALA A 67 -7.04 2.95 1.50
C ALA A 67 -7.91 1.71 1.57
N GLU A 68 -9.22 1.89 1.60
CA GLU A 68 -10.22 0.83 1.51
C GLU A 68 -11.06 1.08 0.26
N VAL A 69 -11.18 0.08 -0.61
CA VAL A 69 -11.89 0.20 -1.90
C VAL A 69 -12.81 -0.99 -2.07
N GLY A 70 -14.09 -0.74 -2.32
CA GLY A 70 -15.09 -1.78 -2.55
C GLY A 70 -16.45 -1.20 -2.91
N GLY A 71 -17.22 -1.92 -3.75
CA GLY A 71 -18.57 -1.49 -4.13
C GLY A 71 -18.64 -0.11 -4.79
N GLY A 72 -17.61 0.28 -5.55
CA GLY A 72 -17.49 1.59 -6.20
C GLY A 72 -16.98 2.73 -5.29
N ALA A 73 -17.09 2.57 -3.97
CA ALA A 73 -16.63 3.56 -3.01
C ALA A 73 -15.17 3.34 -2.58
N ALA A 74 -14.55 4.42 -2.13
CA ALA A 74 -13.25 4.44 -1.50
C ALA A 74 -13.31 5.23 -0.17
N LEU A 75 -12.56 4.74 0.81
CA LEU A 75 -12.19 5.47 2.02
C LEU A 75 -10.67 5.62 2.03
N TYR A 76 -10.18 6.85 2.11
CA TYR A 76 -8.76 7.19 2.13
C TYR A 76 -8.43 7.98 3.39
N GLU A 77 -7.47 7.48 4.15
CA GLU A 77 -7.08 7.99 5.46
C GLU A 77 -5.58 8.22 5.52
N GLY A 78 -5.18 9.26 6.24
CA GLY A 78 -3.79 9.59 6.56
C GLY A 78 -3.77 10.59 7.70
N ASP A 79 -2.58 11.12 8.02
CA ASP A 79 -2.46 12.12 9.08
C ASP A 79 -3.26 13.40 8.75
N GLY A 80 -4.12 13.82 9.68
CA GLY A 80 -4.97 15.01 9.52
C GLY A 80 -6.10 14.92 8.49
N PHE A 81 -6.41 13.76 7.91
CA PHE A 81 -7.54 13.63 6.99
C PHE A 81 -8.21 12.26 6.95
N ARG A 82 -9.50 12.28 6.57
CA ARG A 82 -10.31 11.11 6.28
C ARG A 82 -11.35 11.44 5.22
N LEU A 83 -11.17 10.86 4.04
CA LEU A 83 -11.96 11.19 2.85
C LEU A 83 -12.71 9.97 2.32
N ARG A 84 -13.95 10.18 1.87
CA ARG A 84 -14.78 9.21 1.17
C ARG A 84 -15.19 9.75 -0.18
N PHE A 85 -15.12 8.90 -1.19
CA PHE A 85 -15.48 9.26 -2.56
C PHE A 85 -15.77 8.01 -3.41
N ASP A 86 -16.45 8.20 -4.53
CA ASP A 86 -16.55 7.20 -5.59
C ASP A 86 -15.21 7.09 -6.33
N ALA A 87 -14.70 5.88 -6.50
CA ALA A 87 -13.38 5.64 -7.09
C ALA A 87 -13.29 6.03 -8.58
N ALA A 88 -14.43 6.11 -9.29
CA ALA A 88 -14.51 6.52 -10.69
C ALA A 88 -14.68 8.05 -10.84
N ASP A 89 -15.25 8.73 -9.84
CA ASP A 89 -15.42 10.18 -9.84
C ASP A 89 -15.04 10.82 -8.49
N PRO A 90 -13.75 10.81 -8.12
CA PRO A 90 -13.32 11.18 -6.79
C PRO A 90 -13.52 12.66 -6.46
N VAL A 91 -13.51 13.54 -7.46
CA VAL A 91 -13.57 15.00 -7.24
C VAL A 91 -15.01 15.45 -7.03
N ALA A 92 -15.97 14.95 -7.82
CA ALA A 92 -17.37 15.36 -7.69
C ALA A 92 -18.08 14.73 -6.49
N THR A 93 -17.58 13.59 -6.00
CA THR A 93 -18.21 12.80 -4.93
C THR A 93 -17.49 12.89 -3.58
N LEU A 94 -16.47 13.75 -3.49
CA LEU A 94 -15.64 13.90 -2.30
C LEU A 94 -16.46 14.34 -1.07
N SER A 95 -16.24 13.66 0.05
CA SER A 95 -16.78 14.01 1.35
C SER A 95 -15.81 13.62 2.46
N GLY A 96 -15.93 14.23 3.64
CA GLY A 96 -15.08 13.96 4.79
C GLY A 96 -14.34 15.21 5.27
N ASP A 97 -13.30 14.98 6.08
CA ASP A 97 -12.58 16.03 6.78
C ASP A 97 -11.10 15.99 6.40
N ALA A 98 -10.50 17.18 6.25
CA ALA A 98 -9.08 17.35 6.02
C ALA A 98 -8.60 18.67 6.63
N GLU A 99 -7.47 18.64 7.33
CA GLU A 99 -6.82 19.84 7.87
C GLU A 99 -6.13 20.68 6.78
N GLY A 100 -5.95 20.13 5.58
CA GLY A 100 -5.32 20.80 4.46
C GLY A 100 -5.54 20.09 3.12
N GLU A 101 -4.69 20.40 2.15
CA GLU A 101 -4.71 19.73 0.85
C GLU A 101 -4.33 18.25 0.99
N VAL A 102 -5.06 17.38 0.28
CA VAL A 102 -4.82 15.93 0.28
C VAL A 102 -4.46 15.47 -1.13
N ASP A 103 -3.24 14.96 -1.30
CA ASP A 103 -2.78 14.35 -2.53
C ASP A 103 -3.33 12.93 -2.68
N LEU A 104 -4.12 12.70 -3.74
CA LEU A 104 -4.69 11.39 -4.06
C LEU A 104 -3.72 10.47 -4.81
N THR A 105 -2.48 10.88 -5.08
CA THR A 105 -1.47 10.07 -5.78
C THR A 105 -1.21 8.76 -5.05
N TYR A 106 -0.97 8.80 -3.74
CA TYR A 106 -0.72 7.59 -2.95
C TYR A 106 -1.96 6.69 -2.86
N PHE A 107 -3.17 7.27 -2.80
CA PHE A 107 -4.39 6.49 -2.96
C PHE A 107 -4.41 5.72 -4.30
N ARG A 108 -4.14 6.41 -5.42
CA ARG A 108 -4.15 5.77 -6.75
C ARG A 108 -3.10 4.67 -6.86
N LEU A 109 -1.89 4.90 -6.34
CA LEU A 109 -0.81 3.91 -6.32
C LEU A 109 -1.20 2.67 -5.50
N MET A 110 -1.69 2.86 -4.27
CA MET A 110 -2.14 1.75 -3.42
C MET A 110 -3.28 0.96 -4.07
N ALA A 111 -4.27 1.64 -4.64
CA ALA A 111 -5.39 1.00 -5.30
C ALA A 111 -4.97 0.22 -6.56
N ALA A 112 -4.03 0.75 -7.35
CA ALA A 112 -3.48 0.06 -8.51
C ALA A 112 -2.68 -1.19 -8.09
N LEU A 113 -1.81 -1.07 -7.08
CA LEU A 113 -1.03 -2.17 -6.55
C LEU A 113 -1.93 -3.30 -6.02
N ALA A 114 -2.93 -2.97 -5.20
CA ALA A 114 -3.82 -3.97 -4.63
C ALA A 114 -4.65 -4.69 -5.71
N ARG A 115 -5.15 -3.97 -6.72
CA ARG A 115 -5.84 -4.60 -7.87
C ARG A 115 -4.95 -5.59 -8.61
N ALA A 116 -3.69 -5.25 -8.83
CA ALA A 116 -2.73 -6.13 -9.49
C ALA A 116 -2.40 -7.36 -8.62
N LEU A 117 -2.09 -7.16 -7.33
CA LEU A 117 -1.72 -8.24 -6.41
C LEU A 117 -2.88 -9.20 -6.14
N LEU A 118 -4.11 -8.70 -6.13
CA LEU A 118 -5.32 -9.46 -5.85
C LEU A 118 -6.07 -9.90 -7.12
N ALA A 119 -5.48 -9.71 -8.30
CA ALA A 119 -6.09 -10.14 -9.56
C ALA A 119 -6.27 -11.68 -9.56
N PRO A 120 -7.42 -12.22 -10.01
CA PRO A 120 -7.71 -13.66 -9.94
C PRO A 120 -6.74 -14.56 -10.72
N SER A 121 -6.05 -14.02 -11.72
CA SER A 121 -5.07 -14.75 -12.54
C SER A 121 -3.67 -14.78 -11.92
N GLU A 122 -3.42 -13.95 -10.91
CA GLU A 122 -2.09 -13.78 -10.33
C GLU A 122 -1.93 -14.64 -9.09
N VAL A 123 -0.78 -15.29 -8.96
CA VAL A 123 -0.40 -16.05 -7.76
C VAL A 123 0.87 -15.45 -7.20
N ASN A 124 0.80 -14.94 -5.98
CA ASN A 124 1.93 -14.33 -5.29
C ASN A 124 1.75 -14.46 -3.77
N TYR A 125 2.83 -14.22 -3.01
CA TYR A 125 2.82 -14.42 -1.56
C TYR A 125 1.85 -13.50 -0.80
N VAL A 126 1.34 -12.42 -1.40
CA VAL A 126 0.31 -11.59 -0.76
C VAL A 126 -1.07 -12.25 -0.83
N ASN A 127 -1.32 -13.09 -1.85
CA ASN A 127 -2.65 -13.66 -2.11
C ASN A 127 -2.76 -15.18 -1.94
N SER A 128 -1.65 -15.85 -1.58
CA SER A 128 -1.57 -17.31 -1.46
C SER A 128 -1.22 -17.82 -0.05
N LEU A 129 -1.10 -16.91 0.92
CA LEU A 129 -0.90 -17.23 2.34
C LEU A 129 -2.23 -17.44 3.08
#